data_AF-A0A817FI14-F1
#
_entry.id   AF-A0A817FI14-F1
#
_cell.length_a   1.000
_cell.length_b   1.000
_cell.length_c   1.000
_cell.angle_alpha   90.00
_cell.angle_beta   90.00
_cell.angle_gamma   90.00
#
_symmetry.space_group_name_H-M   'P 1'
#
loop_
_entity.id
_entity.type
_entity.pdbx_description
1 polymer ?
#
loop_
_entity_poly.entity_id
_entity_poly.type
_entity_poly.pdbx_seq_one_letter_code
_entity_poly.pdbx_strand_id
1 'polypeptide(L)'
;MISNIIDAEKLNDDVDEKTTDDEDETEVLVTVENLPSTSMVQQNKRKRKKGVFNKEWLKIAKYQRFLKEYKSNSSQATCIVCNLQFSVHYRGKTDIDNHMKTQKHQSNMKSFDMNQQLITNTMKPSREKDEIAAAEGTLVYHGVKHGHSYLSQQCLTNVCKIIFASSTVANSLSCTRTKSTSIAVNVLAPCFTQHLLDDLKKFSYFSLLYDASNKGNAKLFPFCVQFLSVTGIIDVIDDADESAIKIFANTRQLLLDNGLDMHELTALGADNTNVNVVNNHSVYSLFKDEVPDILKDTEFMALLANSNLPDFGFTKGTDHHPKSNLLQGFLSSVDKRQLSIMKEDTTLSVTDER
;
A
#
# COMPACT_ATOMS: atom_id res chain seq x y z
N MET A 1 38.50 3.99 28.53
CA MET A 1 39.61 4.71 29.18
C MET A 1 40.87 4.29 28.44
N ILE A 2 41.54 5.21 27.73
CA ILE A 2 42.87 5.03 27.09
C ILE A 2 42.86 3.93 25.97
N SER A 3 42.79 4.31 24.70
CA SER A 3 43.94 4.55 23.77
C SER A 3 44.79 3.29 23.52
N ASN A 4 45.36 2.96 22.37
CA ASN A 4 45.46 3.43 20.98
C ASN A 4 46.48 2.44 20.35
N ILE A 5 46.51 2.28 19.02
CA ILE A 5 47.76 2.14 18.25
C ILE A 5 47.48 2.43 16.77
N ILE A 6 48.50 2.99 16.12
CA ILE A 6 48.65 3.63 14.80
C ILE A 6 50.13 3.28 14.43
N ASP A 7 50.63 2.98 13.23
CA ASP A 7 50.43 3.30 11.80
C ASP A 7 50.72 2.01 10.95
N ALA A 8 50.49 1.79 9.65
CA ALA A 8 50.68 2.51 8.37
C ALA A 8 52.05 2.32 7.66
N GLU A 9 52.02 1.70 6.47
CA GLU A 9 53.00 1.63 5.35
C GLU A 9 52.36 0.72 4.26
N LYS A 10 52.11 1.02 2.97
CA LYS A 10 52.41 2.11 1.99
C LYS A 10 53.57 1.80 1.02
N LEU A 11 53.42 2.24 -0.25
CA LEU A 11 54.31 2.05 -1.43
C LEU A 11 54.26 0.63 -2.03
N ASN A 12 54.47 0.33 -3.32
CA ASN A 12 54.48 1.08 -4.62
C ASN A 12 54.38 0.00 -5.75
N ASP A 13 54.15 0.23 -7.05
CA ASP A 13 53.28 1.13 -7.87
C ASP A 13 53.35 0.58 -9.33
N ASP A 14 52.99 1.38 -10.36
CA ASP A 14 53.11 1.16 -11.84
C ASP A 14 52.27 0.02 -12.47
N VAL A 15 51.38 0.20 -13.46
CA VAL A 15 51.31 1.03 -14.70
C VAL A 15 52.10 0.45 -15.88
N ASP A 16 51.38 0.08 -16.95
CA ASP A 16 51.77 0.39 -18.34
C ASP A 16 50.52 0.45 -19.26
N GLU A 17 50.65 1.10 -20.42
CA GLU A 17 49.57 1.58 -21.29
C GLU A 17 49.74 1.11 -22.74
N LYS A 18 48.64 0.82 -23.46
CA LYS A 18 48.61 0.92 -24.94
C LYS A 18 47.22 0.90 -25.59
N THR A 19 47.06 1.82 -26.55
CA THR A 19 45.99 1.93 -27.54
C THR A 19 46.58 1.92 -28.96
N THR A 20 45.84 1.43 -29.97
CA THR A 20 45.98 1.74 -31.41
C THR A 20 44.82 1.10 -32.19
N ASP A 21 43.90 1.89 -32.75
CA ASP A 21 43.79 2.28 -34.18
C ASP A 21 44.31 1.26 -35.25
N ASP A 22 43.70 1.02 -36.43
CA ASP A 22 42.37 1.38 -36.98
C ASP A 22 41.80 0.18 -37.84
N GLU A 23 41.22 0.16 -39.06
CA GLU A 23 40.89 1.10 -40.17
C GLU A 23 39.67 0.53 -40.98
N ASP A 24 39.38 0.95 -42.24
CA ASP A 24 38.12 0.71 -43.00
C ASP A 24 38.31 0.08 -44.44
N GLU A 25 37.26 0.09 -45.29
CA GLU A 25 37.14 -0.20 -46.75
C GLU A 25 36.83 -1.63 -47.25
N THR A 26 36.13 -1.91 -48.38
CA THR A 26 35.17 -1.18 -49.27
C THR A 26 34.30 -2.18 -50.10
N GLU A 27 33.24 -1.73 -50.81
CA GLU A 27 32.40 -2.53 -51.74
C GLU A 27 32.88 -2.52 -53.22
N VAL A 28 32.63 -3.61 -53.99
CA VAL A 28 32.64 -3.62 -55.49
C VAL A 28 31.54 -4.56 -56.06
N LEU A 29 31.09 -4.33 -57.30
CA LEU A 29 29.81 -4.78 -57.89
C LEU A 29 29.91 -5.47 -59.29
N VAL A 30 28.95 -6.39 -59.59
CA VAL A 30 28.37 -6.69 -60.95
C VAL A 30 29.29 -7.44 -61.97
N THR A 31 28.90 -8.27 -62.97
CA THR A 31 27.67 -8.70 -63.72
C THR A 31 27.73 -10.25 -63.99
N VAL A 32 26.66 -11.07 -64.01
CA VAL A 32 25.78 -11.48 -65.18
C VAL A 32 26.58 -12.04 -66.39
N GLU A 33 26.34 -13.22 -67.01
CA GLU A 33 25.15 -14.05 -67.40
C GLU A 33 25.30 -15.58 -67.04
N ASN A 34 24.50 -16.58 -67.49
CA ASN A 34 23.02 -16.80 -67.57
C ASN A 34 22.64 -17.84 -68.69
N LEU A 35 22.19 -19.09 -68.36
CA LEU A 35 21.26 -19.97 -69.15
C LEU A 35 20.93 -21.29 -68.36
N PRO A 36 19.90 -22.12 -68.68
CA PRO A 36 18.68 -22.03 -67.86
C PRO A 36 17.98 -23.35 -67.45
N SER A 37 16.86 -23.18 -66.72
CA SER A 37 15.65 -24.04 -66.72
C SER A 37 15.66 -25.41 -66.02
N THR A 38 15.16 -25.44 -64.77
CA THR A 38 13.83 -26.07 -64.49
C THR A 38 13.21 -25.55 -63.19
N SER A 39 11.90 -25.72 -63.03
CA SER A 39 11.07 -24.98 -62.06
C SER A 39 11.14 -25.46 -60.60
N MET A 40 11.27 -24.53 -59.64
CA MET A 40 10.93 -24.76 -58.23
C MET A 40 9.80 -23.85 -57.75
N VAL A 41 8.82 -24.43 -57.05
CA VAL A 41 7.64 -23.73 -56.53
C VAL A 41 8.01 -22.97 -55.24
N GLN A 42 7.88 -21.64 -55.26
CA GLN A 42 8.10 -20.81 -54.08
C GLN A 42 6.98 -21.01 -53.04
N GLN A 43 7.30 -21.67 -51.91
CA GLN A 43 6.37 -21.80 -50.79
C GLN A 43 6.34 -20.53 -49.92
N ASN A 44 5.21 -19.81 -49.97
CA ASN A 44 4.98 -18.61 -49.18
C ASN A 44 4.96 -18.88 -47.65
N LYS A 45 6.08 -18.59 -46.96
CA LYS A 45 6.18 -18.65 -45.50
C LYS A 45 5.33 -17.53 -44.85
N ARG A 46 4.06 -17.84 -44.56
CA ARG A 46 3.15 -16.95 -43.81
C ARG A 46 3.80 -16.47 -42.50
N LYS A 47 4.02 -15.16 -42.36
CA LYS A 47 4.49 -14.54 -41.09
C LYS A 47 3.51 -14.89 -39.97
N ARG A 48 3.97 -15.65 -38.95
CA ARG A 48 3.14 -16.01 -37.79
C ARG A 48 2.76 -14.75 -37.00
N LYS A 49 1.47 -14.58 -36.68
CA LYS A 49 0.98 -13.50 -35.82
C LYS A 49 1.59 -13.65 -34.42
N LYS A 50 2.17 -12.57 -33.89
CA LYS A 50 2.77 -12.52 -32.55
C LYS A 50 1.69 -12.78 -31.48
N GLY A 51 2.02 -13.58 -30.48
CA GLY A 51 1.13 -13.93 -29.37
C GLY A 51 1.03 -12.82 -28.33
N VAL A 52 -0.20 -12.54 -27.89
CA VAL A 52 -0.52 -11.62 -26.77
C VAL A 52 -1.05 -12.45 -25.61
N PHE A 53 -0.75 -12.05 -24.38
CA PHE A 53 -1.27 -12.65 -23.17
C PHE A 53 -2.80 -12.50 -23.11
N ASN A 54 -3.50 -13.63 -22.99
CA ASN A 54 -4.96 -13.62 -22.87
C ASN A 54 -5.36 -13.77 -21.40
N LYS A 55 -6.08 -12.76 -20.86
CA LYS A 55 -6.57 -12.75 -19.47
C LYS A 55 -7.47 -13.95 -19.15
N GLU A 56 -8.14 -14.55 -20.13
CA GLU A 56 -8.91 -15.79 -19.95
C GLU A 56 -8.05 -16.99 -19.52
N TRP A 57 -6.73 -16.96 -19.76
CA TRP A 57 -5.81 -17.98 -19.21
C TRP A 57 -5.76 -17.95 -17.68
N LEU A 58 -6.01 -16.80 -17.05
CA LEU A 58 -6.12 -16.68 -15.59
C LEU A 58 -7.37 -17.36 -15.02
N LYS A 59 -8.35 -17.71 -15.86
CA LYS A 59 -9.55 -18.48 -15.45
C LYS A 59 -9.37 -19.99 -15.59
N ILE A 60 -8.26 -20.46 -16.16
CA ILE A 60 -8.00 -21.89 -16.37
C ILE A 60 -7.41 -22.48 -15.09
N ALA A 61 -8.10 -23.47 -14.49
CA ALA A 61 -7.74 -24.11 -13.22
C ALA A 61 -6.27 -24.54 -13.12
N LYS A 62 -5.68 -25.10 -14.20
CA LYS A 62 -4.27 -25.52 -14.22
C LYS A 62 -3.24 -24.38 -14.21
N TYR A 63 -3.65 -23.12 -14.37
CA TYR A 63 -2.78 -21.95 -14.34
C TYR A 63 -3.04 -21.02 -13.15
N GLN A 64 -4.28 -20.98 -12.64
CA GLN A 64 -4.73 -20.10 -11.55
C GLN A 64 -3.79 -20.07 -10.33
N ARG A 65 -3.16 -21.20 -9.99
CA ARG A 65 -2.31 -21.32 -8.79
C ARG A 65 -0.95 -20.63 -8.91
N PHE A 66 -0.51 -20.22 -10.11
CA PHE A 66 0.83 -19.62 -10.30
C PHE A 66 0.90 -18.45 -11.30
N LEU A 67 -0.05 -18.35 -12.25
CA LEU A 67 0.04 -17.41 -13.37
C LEU A 67 -0.53 -16.03 -13.02
N LYS A 68 0.21 -14.97 -13.35
CA LYS A 68 -0.28 -13.58 -13.36
C LYS A 68 0.07 -12.89 -14.68
N GLU A 69 -0.78 -11.94 -15.07
CA GLU A 69 -0.51 -10.99 -16.15
C GLU A 69 0.66 -10.07 -15.75
N TYR A 70 1.52 -9.72 -16.71
CA TYR A 70 2.55 -8.69 -16.50
C TYR A 70 2.11 -7.38 -17.15
N LYS A 71 1.63 -6.43 -16.34
CA LYS A 71 0.98 -5.18 -16.80
C LYS A 71 1.83 -4.39 -17.82
N SER A 72 3.16 -4.38 -17.66
CA SER A 72 4.07 -3.57 -18.48
C SER A 72 4.40 -4.15 -19.85
N ASN A 73 4.08 -5.42 -20.14
CA ASN A 73 4.31 -6.02 -21.45
C ASN A 73 3.28 -7.12 -21.76
N SER A 74 2.38 -6.80 -22.69
CA SER A 74 1.29 -7.68 -23.11
C SER A 74 1.73 -8.98 -23.81
N SER A 75 3.02 -9.16 -24.11
CA SER A 75 3.59 -10.41 -24.66
C SER A 75 4.29 -11.29 -23.60
N GLN A 76 4.17 -10.95 -22.31
CA GLN A 76 4.80 -11.66 -21.19
C GLN A 76 3.79 -12.12 -20.13
N ALA A 77 4.20 -13.11 -19.34
CA ALA A 77 3.49 -13.63 -18.18
C ALA A 77 4.43 -13.73 -16.98
N THR A 78 3.88 -13.67 -15.76
CA THR A 78 4.63 -13.88 -14.51
C THR A 78 4.19 -15.17 -13.83
N CYS A 79 5.15 -15.98 -13.40
CA CYS A 79 4.93 -17.10 -12.48
C CYS A 79 5.34 -16.68 -11.07
N ILE A 80 4.37 -16.59 -10.14
CA ILE A 80 4.66 -16.21 -8.74
C ILE A 80 5.47 -17.30 -8.02
N VAL A 81 5.23 -18.58 -8.33
CA VAL A 81 5.88 -19.73 -7.69
C VAL A 81 7.37 -19.84 -8.08
N CYS A 82 7.75 -19.38 -9.27
CA CYS A 82 9.14 -19.34 -9.72
C CYS A 82 9.83 -17.99 -9.51
N ASN A 83 9.07 -16.97 -9.06
CA ASN A 83 9.37 -15.53 -9.18
C ASN A 83 10.03 -15.20 -10.53
N LEU A 84 9.33 -15.51 -11.63
CA LEU A 84 9.90 -15.46 -12.98
C LEU A 84 8.92 -14.87 -14.00
N GLN A 85 9.37 -13.85 -14.71
CA GLN A 85 8.72 -13.36 -15.93
C GLN A 85 9.19 -14.19 -17.14
N PHE A 86 8.28 -14.54 -18.04
CA PHE A 86 8.60 -15.29 -19.26
C PHE A 86 7.72 -14.85 -20.43
N SER A 87 8.20 -15.09 -21.66
CA SER A 87 7.51 -14.68 -22.88
C SER A 87 6.43 -15.69 -23.30
N VAL A 88 5.27 -15.19 -23.74
CA VAL A 88 4.21 -15.95 -24.40
C VAL A 88 4.07 -15.57 -25.89
N HIS A 89 5.00 -14.75 -26.39
CA HIS A 89 5.01 -14.16 -27.73
C HIS A 89 5.00 -15.18 -28.89
N TYR A 90 5.57 -16.38 -28.69
CA TYR A 90 5.89 -17.31 -29.78
C TYR A 90 4.91 -18.48 -29.91
N ARG A 91 4.42 -19.03 -28.80
CA ARG A 91 3.50 -20.18 -28.77
C ARG A 91 2.37 -20.02 -27.74
N GLY A 92 2.26 -18.87 -27.08
CA GLY A 92 1.13 -18.50 -26.22
C GLY A 92 0.96 -19.44 -25.04
N LYS A 93 -0.24 -20.03 -24.94
CA LYS A 93 -0.60 -21.07 -23.97
C LYS A 93 0.41 -22.24 -23.92
N THR A 94 1.07 -22.56 -25.03
CA THR A 94 2.09 -23.62 -25.10
C THR A 94 3.37 -23.25 -24.34
N ASP A 95 3.74 -21.97 -24.29
CA ASP A 95 4.92 -21.51 -23.55
C ASP A 95 4.67 -21.62 -22.03
N ILE A 96 3.43 -21.41 -21.58
CA ILE A 96 2.97 -21.68 -20.21
C ILE A 96 3.01 -23.19 -19.91
N ASP A 97 2.50 -24.03 -20.82
CA ASP A 97 2.53 -25.49 -20.67
C ASP A 97 3.95 -26.09 -20.73
N ASN A 98 4.91 -25.38 -21.32
CA ASN A 98 6.32 -25.72 -21.26
C ASN A 98 6.98 -25.22 -19.97
N HIS A 99 6.64 -24.01 -19.49
CA HIS A 99 7.09 -23.51 -18.19
C HIS A 99 6.71 -24.47 -17.05
N MET A 100 5.47 -24.99 -17.04
CA MET A 100 5.00 -25.99 -16.06
C MET A 100 5.82 -27.30 -16.04
N LYS A 101 6.48 -27.64 -17.14
CA LYS A 101 7.34 -28.84 -17.27
C LYS A 101 8.78 -28.61 -16.80
N THR A 102 9.17 -27.36 -16.51
CA THR A 102 10.53 -27.07 -16.04
C THR A 102 10.74 -27.60 -14.62
N GLN A 103 11.93 -28.13 -14.36
CA GLN A 103 12.29 -28.67 -13.04
C GLN A 103 12.13 -27.60 -11.92
N LYS A 104 12.53 -26.34 -12.19
CA LYS A 104 12.33 -25.19 -11.26
C LYS A 104 10.85 -24.94 -10.93
N HIS A 105 9.95 -25.12 -11.90
CA HIS A 105 8.51 -25.01 -11.62
C HIS A 105 8.03 -26.17 -10.75
N GLN A 106 8.41 -27.40 -11.10
CA GLN A 106 8.00 -28.60 -10.38
C GLN A 106 8.55 -28.70 -8.95
N SER A 107 9.78 -28.23 -8.69
CA SER A 107 10.33 -28.12 -7.34
C SER A 107 9.56 -27.09 -6.52
N ASN A 108 9.39 -25.89 -7.06
CA ASN A 108 8.79 -24.78 -6.33
C ASN A 108 7.30 -25.01 -6.08
N MET A 109 6.57 -25.66 -7.00
CA MET A 109 5.18 -26.06 -6.79
C MET A 109 5.04 -27.01 -5.59
N LYS A 110 5.92 -28.00 -5.44
CA LYS A 110 5.90 -28.91 -4.28
C LYS A 110 6.12 -28.16 -2.95
N SER A 111 7.11 -27.25 -2.91
CA SER A 111 7.34 -26.39 -1.74
C SER A 111 6.17 -25.46 -1.44
N PHE A 112 5.53 -24.92 -2.49
CA PHE A 112 4.34 -24.08 -2.38
C PHE A 112 3.13 -24.87 -1.82
N ASP A 113 2.90 -26.09 -2.30
CA ASP A 113 1.86 -26.99 -1.80
C ASP A 113 2.07 -27.35 -0.32
N MET A 114 3.30 -27.70 0.08
CA MET A 114 3.63 -28.00 1.48
C MET A 114 3.41 -26.78 2.39
N ASN A 115 3.87 -25.60 1.98
CA ASN A 115 3.65 -24.36 2.75
C ASN A 115 2.16 -24.01 2.85
N GLN A 116 1.39 -24.18 1.78
CA GLN A 116 -0.06 -23.96 1.81
C GLN A 116 -0.78 -24.95 2.76
N GLN A 117 -0.34 -26.21 2.84
CA GLN A 117 -0.86 -27.19 3.80
C GLN A 117 -0.51 -26.84 5.25
N LEU A 118 0.71 -26.36 5.52
CA LEU A 118 1.12 -25.93 6.87
C LEU A 118 0.31 -24.70 7.33
N ILE A 119 0.10 -23.71 6.45
CA ILE A 119 -0.73 -22.54 6.72
C ILE A 119 -2.19 -22.96 6.98
N THR A 120 -2.80 -23.77 6.12
CA THR A 120 -4.20 -24.19 6.30
C THR A 120 -4.45 -25.05 7.54
N ASN A 121 -3.47 -25.82 8.01
CA ASN A 121 -3.60 -26.58 9.26
C ASN A 121 -3.38 -25.74 10.51
N THR A 122 -2.46 -24.77 10.49
CA THR A 122 -2.24 -23.84 11.62
C THR A 122 -3.34 -22.79 11.73
N MET A 123 -3.85 -22.29 10.60
CA MET A 123 -4.93 -21.30 10.51
C MET A 123 -6.33 -21.90 10.37
N LYS A 124 -6.57 -23.14 10.83
CA LYS A 124 -7.95 -23.58 11.08
C LYS A 124 -8.59 -22.63 12.11
N PRO A 125 -9.73 -21.97 11.80
CA PRO A 125 -10.43 -21.15 12.77
C PRO A 125 -10.93 -22.02 13.92
N SER A 126 -10.97 -21.44 15.11
CA SER A 126 -11.44 -22.10 16.32
C SER A 126 -11.78 -21.02 17.32
N ARG A 127 -12.94 -21.16 17.98
CA ARG A 127 -13.51 -20.16 18.88
C ARG A 127 -12.48 -19.50 19.82
N GLU A 128 -11.59 -20.27 20.44
CA GLU A 128 -10.53 -19.73 21.31
C GLU A 128 -9.54 -18.80 20.59
N LYS A 129 -9.14 -19.10 19.35
CA LYS A 129 -8.29 -18.20 18.53
C LYS A 129 -9.05 -16.92 18.16
N ASP A 130 -10.34 -17.04 17.89
CA ASP A 130 -11.19 -15.92 17.50
C ASP A 130 -11.43 -15.00 18.72
N GLU A 131 -11.63 -15.58 19.91
CA GLU A 131 -11.70 -14.89 21.21
C GLU A 131 -10.36 -14.21 21.58
N ILE A 132 -9.21 -14.86 21.33
CA ILE A 132 -7.87 -14.25 21.49
C ILE A 132 -7.68 -13.08 20.52
N ALA A 133 -8.03 -13.27 19.24
CA ALA A 133 -7.89 -12.22 18.22
C ALA A 133 -8.79 -11.01 18.52
N ALA A 134 -10.01 -11.24 19.00
CA ALA A 134 -10.91 -10.19 19.47
C ALA A 134 -10.36 -9.45 20.70
N ALA A 135 -9.81 -10.17 21.68
CA ALA A 135 -9.22 -9.58 22.87
C ALA A 135 -7.98 -8.73 22.54
N GLU A 136 -7.08 -9.21 21.68
CA GLU A 136 -5.93 -8.43 21.20
C GLU A 136 -6.37 -7.24 20.35
N GLY A 137 -7.34 -7.40 19.45
CA GLY A 137 -7.93 -6.32 18.66
C GLY A 137 -8.53 -5.22 19.53
N THR A 138 -9.23 -5.59 20.60
CA THR A 138 -9.82 -4.67 21.59
C THR A 138 -8.74 -3.93 22.38
N LEU A 139 -7.70 -4.63 22.85
CA LEU A 139 -6.54 -4.01 23.53
C LEU A 139 -5.80 -3.02 22.62
N VAL A 140 -5.70 -3.33 21.33
CA VAL A 140 -5.13 -2.42 20.33
C VAL A 140 -6.04 -1.22 20.13
N TYR A 141 -7.32 -1.40 19.79
CA TYR A 141 -8.27 -0.30 19.60
C TYR A 141 -8.31 0.65 20.81
N HIS A 142 -8.43 0.12 22.03
CA HIS A 142 -8.38 0.91 23.26
C HIS A 142 -7.06 1.69 23.39
N GLY A 143 -5.92 1.06 23.13
CA GLY A 143 -4.62 1.74 23.22
C GLY A 143 -4.45 2.87 22.21
N VAL A 144 -4.91 2.68 20.97
CA VAL A 144 -4.85 3.74 19.94
C VAL A 144 -5.84 4.87 20.28
N LYS A 145 -7.09 4.54 20.63
CA LYS A 145 -8.17 5.48 21.01
C LYS A 145 -7.77 6.43 22.15
N HIS A 146 -7.01 5.95 23.13
CA HIS A 146 -6.63 6.72 24.33
C HIS A 146 -5.16 7.21 24.33
N GLY A 147 -4.44 7.14 23.21
CA GLY A 147 -3.07 7.64 23.15
C GLY A 147 -2.04 6.83 23.95
N HIS A 148 -2.34 5.56 24.27
CA HIS A 148 -1.44 4.68 25.01
C HIS A 148 -0.33 4.12 24.10
N SER A 149 0.93 4.28 24.50
CA SER A 149 2.08 3.75 23.74
C SER A 149 2.01 2.22 23.62
N TYR A 150 2.39 1.69 22.45
CA TYR A 150 2.54 0.25 22.23
C TYR A 150 3.61 -0.41 23.13
N LEU A 151 4.49 0.37 23.77
CA LEU A 151 5.37 -0.10 24.86
C LEU A 151 4.57 -0.41 26.14
N SER A 152 3.58 0.42 26.48
CA SER A 152 2.71 0.18 27.65
C SER A 152 1.76 -1.00 27.43
N GLN A 153 1.32 -1.25 26.19
CA GLN A 153 0.53 -2.45 25.83
C GLN A 153 1.31 -3.76 26.02
N GLN A 154 2.62 -3.77 25.76
CA GLN A 154 3.45 -4.95 26.03
C GLN A 154 3.52 -5.24 27.53
N CYS A 155 3.55 -4.21 28.38
CA CYS A 155 3.44 -4.36 29.83
C CYS A 155 2.02 -4.84 30.24
N LEU A 156 0.97 -4.20 29.72
CA LEU A 156 -0.43 -4.54 29.97
C LEU A 156 -0.75 -6.00 29.62
N THR A 157 -0.22 -6.52 28.51
CA THR A 157 -0.35 -7.93 28.11
C THR A 157 0.16 -8.87 29.21
N ASN A 158 1.31 -8.58 29.82
CA ASN A 158 1.84 -9.38 30.92
C ASN A 158 1.01 -9.23 32.21
N VAL A 159 0.56 -8.01 32.52
CA VAL A 159 -0.32 -7.74 33.67
C VAL A 159 -1.64 -8.50 33.56
N CYS A 160 -2.24 -8.58 32.35
CA CYS A 160 -3.45 -9.36 32.11
C CYS A 160 -3.29 -10.85 32.45
N LYS A 161 -2.11 -11.45 32.20
CA LYS A 161 -1.85 -12.86 32.56
C LYS A 161 -1.79 -13.08 34.07
N ILE A 162 -1.31 -12.09 34.82
CA ILE A 162 -1.23 -12.14 36.28
C ILE A 162 -2.61 -11.94 36.91
N ILE A 163 -3.36 -10.93 36.45
CA ILE A 163 -4.70 -10.62 36.98
C ILE A 163 -5.72 -11.71 36.61
N PHE A 164 -5.68 -12.22 35.37
CA PHE A 164 -6.64 -13.20 34.85
C PHE A 164 -5.99 -14.58 34.67
N ALA A 165 -5.22 -15.03 35.67
CA ALA A 165 -4.41 -16.26 35.61
C ALA A 165 -5.20 -17.54 35.27
N SER A 166 -6.51 -17.58 35.52
CA SER A 166 -7.40 -18.71 35.16
C SER A 166 -7.93 -18.67 33.72
N SER A 167 -7.76 -17.58 32.97
CA SER A 167 -8.29 -17.42 31.61
C SER A 167 -7.29 -17.95 30.56
N THR A 168 -7.72 -18.90 29.72
CA THR A 168 -6.88 -19.40 28.60
C THR A 168 -6.60 -18.29 27.59
N VAL A 169 -7.60 -17.45 27.29
CA VAL A 169 -7.50 -16.28 26.42
C VAL A 169 -6.45 -15.30 26.95
N ALA A 170 -6.52 -14.90 28.23
CA ALA A 170 -5.57 -13.96 28.81
C ALA A 170 -4.13 -14.50 28.79
N ASN A 171 -3.95 -15.75 29.22
CA ASN A 171 -2.65 -16.42 29.17
C ASN A 171 -2.09 -16.56 27.74
N SER A 172 -2.95 -16.64 26.73
CA SER A 172 -2.57 -16.76 25.31
C SER A 172 -2.31 -15.41 24.61
N LEU A 173 -2.64 -14.27 25.22
CA LEU A 173 -2.37 -12.95 24.65
C LEU A 173 -0.88 -12.79 24.31
N SER A 174 -0.58 -12.26 23.13
CA SER A 174 0.79 -12.08 22.62
C SER A 174 0.99 -10.68 22.01
N CYS A 175 0.20 -9.70 22.42
CA CYS A 175 0.15 -8.36 21.82
C CYS A 175 1.31 -7.45 22.27
N THR A 176 2.51 -7.79 21.81
CA THR A 176 3.72 -6.95 21.92
C THR A 176 3.74 -5.85 20.86
N ARG A 177 4.63 -4.86 20.99
CA ARG A 177 4.71 -3.65 20.12
C ARG A 177 4.53 -3.93 18.62
N THR A 178 5.20 -4.95 18.09
CA THR A 178 5.14 -5.31 16.66
C THR A 178 3.77 -5.87 16.26
N LYS A 179 3.14 -6.68 17.13
CA LYS A 179 1.79 -7.22 16.89
C LYS A 179 0.73 -6.12 17.03
N SER A 180 0.85 -5.23 18.03
CA SER A 180 0.00 -4.04 18.16
C SER A 180 0.05 -3.16 16.93
N THR A 181 1.26 -2.82 16.46
CA THR A 181 1.44 -2.02 15.24
C THR A 181 0.82 -2.73 14.02
N SER A 182 0.99 -4.05 13.91
CA SER A 182 0.44 -4.81 12.78
C SER A 182 -1.09 -4.87 12.79
N ILE A 183 -1.72 -5.11 13.95
CA ILE A 183 -3.18 -5.07 14.10
C ILE A 183 -3.71 -3.67 13.81
N ALA A 184 -3.07 -2.63 14.35
CA ALA A 184 -3.48 -1.25 14.15
C ALA A 184 -3.43 -0.87 12.65
N VAL A 185 -2.26 -1.04 12.01
CA VAL A 185 -2.01 -0.60 10.62
C VAL A 185 -2.68 -1.48 9.57
N ASN A 186 -2.77 -2.80 9.78
CA ASN A 186 -3.22 -3.74 8.74
C ASN A 186 -4.62 -4.34 8.99
N VAL A 187 -5.26 -4.06 10.13
CA VAL A 187 -6.61 -4.56 10.44
C VAL A 187 -7.53 -3.40 10.83
N LEU A 188 -7.17 -2.60 11.85
CA LEU A 188 -8.04 -1.54 12.33
C LEU A 188 -8.15 -0.38 11.33
N ALA A 189 -7.04 0.22 10.89
CA ALA A 189 -7.10 1.37 9.99
C ALA A 189 -7.83 1.06 8.67
N PRO A 190 -7.54 -0.05 7.95
CA PRO A 190 -8.27 -0.39 6.74
C PRO A 190 -9.76 -0.64 6.99
N CYS A 191 -10.14 -1.21 8.14
CA CYS A 191 -11.55 -1.40 8.51
C CYS A 191 -12.26 -0.05 8.73
N PHE A 192 -11.67 0.85 9.51
CA PHE A 192 -12.25 2.17 9.77
C PHE A 192 -12.27 3.07 8.53
N THR A 193 -11.24 3.05 7.69
CA THR A 193 -11.24 3.74 6.38
C THR A 193 -12.31 3.15 5.46
N GLN A 194 -12.46 1.83 5.38
CA GLN A 194 -13.50 1.20 4.55
C GLN A 194 -14.91 1.59 5.03
N HIS A 195 -15.17 1.56 6.34
CA HIS A 195 -16.45 2.02 6.90
C HIS A 195 -16.71 3.50 6.59
N LEU A 196 -15.69 4.36 6.71
CA LEU A 196 -15.78 5.78 6.37
C LEU A 196 -16.11 5.99 4.89
N LEU A 197 -15.48 5.22 3.99
CA LEU A 197 -15.74 5.25 2.55
C LEU A 197 -17.12 4.71 2.18
N ASP A 198 -17.60 3.68 2.88
CA ASP A 198 -18.90 3.07 2.59
C ASP A 198 -20.06 3.85 3.21
N ASP A 199 -19.83 4.61 4.29
CA ASP A 199 -20.74 5.67 4.73
C ASP A 199 -20.71 6.86 3.76
N LEU A 200 -19.52 7.30 3.33
CA LEU A 200 -19.36 8.40 2.38
C LEU A 200 -20.12 8.13 1.07
N LYS A 201 -19.99 6.95 0.46
CA LYS A 201 -20.70 6.55 -0.78
C LYS A 201 -22.23 6.49 -0.67
N LYS A 202 -22.82 6.66 0.53
CA LYS A 202 -24.28 6.83 0.70
C LYS A 202 -24.73 8.27 0.44
N PHE A 203 -23.78 9.20 0.28
CA PHE A 203 -23.98 10.63 0.04
C PHE A 203 -23.11 11.07 -1.15
N SER A 204 -23.61 11.95 -2.00
CA SER A 204 -22.91 12.34 -3.25
C SER A 204 -21.99 13.56 -3.10
N TYR A 205 -21.71 14.02 -1.87
CA TYR A 205 -21.00 15.29 -1.65
C TYR A 205 -20.18 15.30 -0.35
N PHE A 206 -18.95 15.79 -0.43
CA PHE A 206 -18.04 15.92 0.73
C PHE A 206 -17.11 17.13 0.63
N SER A 207 -16.57 17.55 1.78
CA SER A 207 -15.40 18.42 1.87
C SER A 207 -14.15 17.58 2.09
N LEU A 208 -13.02 18.02 1.55
CA LEU A 208 -11.70 17.47 1.89
C LEU A 208 -10.91 18.50 2.70
N LEU A 209 -10.37 18.05 3.83
CA LEU A 209 -9.57 18.85 4.75
C LEU A 209 -8.14 18.30 4.77
N TYR A 210 -7.12 19.16 4.74
CA TYR A 210 -5.73 18.71 4.88
C TYR A 210 -4.86 19.76 5.59
N ASP A 211 -3.74 19.29 6.14
CA ASP A 211 -2.75 20.09 6.88
C ASP A 211 -1.32 19.59 6.57
N ALA A 212 -0.29 20.30 7.03
CA ALA A 212 1.12 19.95 6.84
C ALA A 212 1.86 19.84 8.19
N SER A 213 2.00 18.62 8.71
CA SER A 213 2.70 18.35 9.97
C SER A 213 4.20 18.07 9.76
N ASN A 214 5.05 19.04 10.10
CA ASN A 214 6.49 18.97 9.89
C ASN A 214 7.25 18.47 11.14
N LYS A 215 7.93 17.32 11.03
CA LYS A 215 8.71 16.70 12.13
C LYS A 215 10.15 16.39 11.68
N GLY A 216 11.00 17.41 11.77
CA GLY A 216 12.38 17.34 11.28
C GLY A 216 12.39 17.35 9.75
N ASN A 217 12.95 16.31 9.13
CA ASN A 217 12.98 16.18 7.68
C ASN A 217 11.74 15.44 7.11
N ALA A 218 10.90 14.86 7.97
CA ALA A 218 9.65 14.23 7.55
C ALA A 218 8.51 15.25 7.54
N LYS A 219 7.67 15.19 6.51
CA LYS A 219 6.53 16.10 6.29
C LYS A 219 5.30 15.27 5.99
N LEU A 220 4.29 15.42 6.84
CA LEU A 220 3.16 14.51 6.91
C LEU A 220 1.87 15.27 6.61
N PHE A 221 1.20 14.87 5.53
CA PHE A 221 -0.06 15.44 5.08
C PHE A 221 -1.23 14.52 5.47
N PRO A 222 -1.88 14.72 6.63
CA PRO A 222 -3.13 14.05 6.94
C PRO A 222 -4.24 14.60 6.05
N PHE A 223 -4.93 13.72 5.34
CA PHE A 223 -6.12 14.06 4.56
C PHE A 223 -7.36 13.54 5.29
N CYS A 224 -8.36 14.40 5.48
CA CYS A 224 -9.63 14.05 6.09
C CYS A 224 -10.77 14.30 5.11
N VAL A 225 -11.71 13.37 5.01
CA VAL A 225 -13.01 13.62 4.38
C VAL A 225 -14.00 14.05 5.44
N GLN A 226 -14.89 14.98 5.07
CA GLN A 226 -16.04 15.37 5.88
C GLN A 226 -17.32 15.35 5.03
N PHE A 227 -18.36 14.73 5.57
CA PHE A 227 -19.70 14.77 5.00
C PHE A 227 -20.72 14.88 6.14
N LEU A 228 -21.70 15.77 6.00
CA LEU A 228 -22.65 16.13 7.06
C LEU A 228 -21.91 16.48 8.38
N SER A 229 -22.08 15.68 9.43
CA SER A 229 -21.39 15.80 10.72
C SER A 229 -20.44 14.62 11.01
N VAL A 230 -19.94 13.97 9.96
CA VAL A 230 -18.93 12.90 10.03
C VAL A 230 -17.64 13.45 9.45
N THR A 231 -16.55 13.31 10.19
CA THR A 231 -15.19 13.64 9.77
C THR A 231 -14.30 12.43 10.06
N GLY A 232 -13.42 12.07 9.14
CA GLY A 232 -12.45 11.00 9.35
C GLY A 232 -11.24 11.14 8.44
N ILE A 233 -10.07 10.73 8.92
CA ILE A 233 -8.84 10.70 8.13
C ILE A 233 -8.95 9.53 7.14
N ILE A 234 -8.66 9.80 5.87
CA ILE A 234 -8.70 8.80 4.79
C ILE A 234 -7.31 8.17 4.56
N ASP A 235 -6.25 8.98 4.59
CA ASP A 235 -4.84 8.54 4.57
C ASP A 235 -3.92 9.64 5.18
N VAL A 236 -2.65 9.32 5.42
CA VAL A 236 -1.61 10.30 5.77
C VAL A 236 -0.36 10.08 4.89
N ILE A 237 -0.12 11.03 3.98
CA ILE A 237 0.97 10.96 3.00
C ILE A 237 2.26 11.54 3.60
N ASP A 238 3.40 10.88 3.36
CA ASP A 238 4.75 11.32 3.75
C ASP A 238 5.49 11.79 2.49
N ASP A 239 5.66 13.11 2.32
CA ASP A 239 6.20 13.71 1.09
C ASP A 239 6.88 15.05 1.39
N ALA A 240 8.11 15.25 0.90
CA ALA A 240 8.91 16.44 1.24
C ALA A 240 8.51 17.71 0.45
N ASP A 241 7.78 17.54 -0.65
CA ASP A 241 7.41 18.59 -1.61
C ASP A 241 6.04 19.20 -1.27
N GLU A 242 6.08 20.35 -0.59
CA GLU A 242 4.92 21.20 -0.23
C GLU A 242 4.43 22.07 -1.41
N SER A 243 4.86 21.84 -2.66
CA SER A 243 4.36 22.64 -3.78
C SER A 243 2.87 22.37 -4.03
N ALA A 244 2.14 23.41 -4.42
CA ALA A 244 0.71 23.31 -4.73
C ALA A 244 0.41 22.24 -5.79
N ILE A 245 1.29 22.10 -6.79
CA ILE A 245 1.20 21.09 -7.85
C ILE A 245 1.32 19.67 -7.25
N LYS A 246 2.25 19.46 -6.31
CA LYS A 246 2.44 18.16 -5.67
C LYS A 246 1.30 17.79 -4.74
N ILE A 247 0.85 18.73 -3.90
CA ILE A 247 -0.29 18.52 -3.00
C ILE A 247 -1.56 18.22 -3.82
N PHE A 248 -1.81 18.97 -4.90
CA PHE A 248 -2.89 18.70 -5.85
C PHE A 248 -2.80 17.29 -6.49
N ALA A 249 -1.62 16.92 -7.01
CA ALA A 249 -1.41 15.60 -7.60
C ALA A 249 -1.58 14.45 -6.60
N ASN A 250 -1.01 14.58 -5.39
CA ASN A 250 -1.15 13.63 -4.30
C ASN A 250 -2.63 13.48 -3.89
N THR A 251 -3.36 14.60 -3.80
CA THR A 251 -4.79 14.62 -3.47
C THR A 251 -5.62 13.88 -4.53
N ARG A 252 -5.39 14.14 -5.82
CA ARG A 252 -6.11 13.47 -6.91
C ARG A 252 -5.84 11.97 -6.95
N GLN A 253 -4.59 11.56 -6.70
CA GLN A 253 -4.23 10.15 -6.60
C GLN A 253 -4.93 9.48 -5.40
N LEU A 254 -4.99 10.17 -4.25
CA LEU A 254 -5.70 9.72 -3.06
C LEU A 254 -7.22 9.57 -3.27
N LEU A 255 -7.87 10.50 -3.96
CA LEU A 255 -9.30 10.37 -4.32
C LEU A 255 -9.52 9.16 -5.24
N LEU A 256 -8.68 9.01 -6.27
CA LEU A 256 -8.74 7.91 -7.23
C LEU A 256 -8.53 6.53 -6.58
N ASP A 257 -7.51 6.39 -5.71
CA ASP A 257 -7.18 5.12 -5.06
C ASP A 257 -8.23 4.67 -4.04
N ASN A 258 -8.99 5.61 -3.46
CA ASN A 258 -10.12 5.33 -2.58
C ASN A 258 -11.47 5.20 -3.31
N GLY A 259 -11.50 5.46 -4.63
CA GLY A 259 -12.70 5.38 -5.45
C GLY A 259 -13.71 6.49 -5.18
N LEU A 260 -13.24 7.71 -4.92
CA LEU A 260 -14.05 8.91 -4.74
C LEU A 260 -14.01 9.77 -6.01
N ASP A 261 -15.15 10.29 -6.45
CA ASP A 261 -15.18 11.23 -7.56
C ASP A 261 -14.76 12.63 -7.07
N MET A 262 -13.88 13.27 -7.84
CA MET A 262 -13.45 14.64 -7.62
C MET A 262 -14.58 15.65 -7.92
N HIS A 263 -15.57 15.28 -8.73
CA HIS A 263 -16.77 16.11 -8.96
C HIS A 263 -17.80 16.06 -7.81
N GLU A 264 -17.63 15.16 -6.85
CA GLU A 264 -18.38 15.13 -5.57
C GLU A 264 -17.71 15.98 -4.47
N LEU A 265 -16.51 16.53 -4.73
CA LEU A 265 -15.77 17.39 -3.82
C LEU A 265 -16.34 18.83 -3.83
N THR A 266 -17.05 19.19 -2.77
CA THR A 266 -17.71 20.50 -2.63
C THR A 266 -16.84 21.59 -2.02
N ALA A 267 -15.86 21.25 -1.17
CA ALA A 267 -14.99 22.23 -0.53
C ALA A 267 -13.59 21.70 -0.19
N LEU A 268 -12.62 22.61 -0.12
CA LEU A 268 -11.26 22.37 0.38
C LEU A 268 -10.99 23.18 1.65
N GLY A 269 -10.71 22.50 2.75
CA GLY A 269 -10.24 23.10 4.00
C GLY A 269 -8.74 22.90 4.19
N ALA A 270 -8.03 24.00 4.39
CA ALA A 270 -6.59 24.02 4.65
C ALA A 270 -6.21 25.34 5.36
N ASP A 271 -4.95 25.48 5.75
CA ASP A 271 -4.46 26.76 6.27
C ASP A 271 -4.44 27.86 5.19
N ASN A 272 -4.24 29.12 5.61
CA ASN A 272 -4.20 30.27 4.71
C ASN A 272 -2.80 30.57 4.12
N THR A 273 -1.91 29.58 3.99
CA THR A 273 -0.62 29.78 3.30
C THR A 273 -0.80 30.00 1.79
N ASN A 274 0.15 30.71 1.18
CA ASN A 274 0.13 31.02 -0.26
C ASN A 274 -0.03 29.75 -1.13
N VAL A 275 0.62 28.64 -0.75
CA VAL A 275 0.50 27.32 -1.40
C VAL A 275 -0.94 26.85 -1.47
N ASN A 276 -1.71 27.06 -0.40
CA ASN A 276 -3.09 26.59 -0.31
C ASN A 276 -4.09 27.57 -0.93
N VAL A 277 -3.84 28.89 -0.87
CA VAL A 277 -4.92 29.89 -1.06
C VAL A 277 -4.65 31.06 -2.01
N VAL A 278 -3.45 31.25 -2.56
CA VAL A 278 -3.19 32.41 -3.46
C VAL A 278 -3.90 32.25 -4.82
N ASN A 279 -4.34 33.34 -5.44
CA ASN A 279 -5.22 33.29 -6.62
C ASN A 279 -4.64 32.53 -7.84
N ASN A 280 -3.31 32.44 -7.97
CA ASN A 280 -2.65 31.78 -9.10
C ASN A 280 -1.68 30.70 -8.58
N HIS A 281 -1.82 29.46 -9.06
CA HIS A 281 -0.97 28.31 -8.71
C HIS A 281 -0.95 27.92 -7.21
N SER A 282 -2.06 28.15 -6.50
CA SER A 282 -2.37 27.45 -5.24
C SER A 282 -3.13 26.14 -5.47
N VAL A 283 -3.17 25.27 -4.46
CA VAL A 283 -3.97 24.04 -4.45
C VAL A 283 -5.44 24.36 -4.73
N TYR A 284 -6.00 25.38 -4.09
CA TYR A 284 -7.37 25.82 -4.36
C TYR A 284 -7.56 26.27 -5.82
N SER A 285 -6.64 27.03 -6.40
CA SER A 285 -6.75 27.45 -7.82
C SER A 285 -6.67 26.26 -8.79
N LEU A 286 -5.79 25.29 -8.53
CA LEU A 286 -5.65 24.07 -9.36
C LEU A 286 -6.91 23.20 -9.31
N PHE A 287 -7.57 23.11 -8.15
CA PHE A 287 -8.89 22.47 -8.05
C PHE A 287 -10.00 23.32 -8.67
N LYS A 288 -9.91 24.66 -8.66
CA LYS A 288 -10.90 25.54 -9.29
C LYS A 288 -10.95 25.37 -10.82
N ASP A 289 -9.82 25.03 -11.44
CA ASP A 289 -9.72 24.75 -12.88
C ASP A 289 -10.42 23.43 -13.28
N GLU A 290 -10.46 22.41 -12.41
CA GLU A 290 -11.12 21.12 -12.68
C GLU A 290 -12.51 20.96 -12.03
N VAL A 291 -12.81 21.75 -10.98
CA VAL A 291 -14.09 21.78 -10.25
C VAL A 291 -14.50 23.25 -10.01
N PRO A 292 -15.14 23.93 -10.98
CA PRO A 292 -15.39 25.37 -10.92
C PRO A 292 -16.22 25.86 -9.73
N ASP A 293 -17.13 25.03 -9.22
CA ASP A 293 -18.02 25.39 -8.10
C ASP A 293 -17.40 25.15 -6.71
N ILE A 294 -16.18 24.60 -6.63
CA ILE A 294 -15.56 24.21 -5.35
C ILE A 294 -15.40 25.40 -4.39
N LEU A 295 -15.79 25.20 -3.13
CA LEU A 295 -15.71 26.20 -2.07
C LEU A 295 -14.36 26.15 -1.35
N LYS A 296 -13.96 27.29 -0.78
CA LYS A 296 -12.79 27.39 0.09
C LYS A 296 -13.25 27.41 1.55
N ASP A 297 -12.93 26.37 2.31
CA ASP A 297 -13.35 26.23 3.70
C ASP A 297 -12.28 26.78 4.66
N THR A 298 -12.34 28.09 4.91
CA THR A 298 -11.43 28.77 5.84
C THR A 298 -11.87 28.73 7.30
N GLU A 299 -13.10 28.34 7.60
CA GLU A 299 -13.62 28.34 8.97
C GLU A 299 -13.46 26.97 9.64
N PHE A 300 -13.50 25.86 8.89
CA PHE A 300 -13.49 24.54 9.50
C PHE A 300 -12.16 24.12 10.13
N MET A 301 -11.01 24.68 9.74
CA MET A 301 -9.74 24.44 10.46
C MET A 301 -9.79 24.96 11.91
N ALA A 302 -10.48 26.07 12.17
CA ALA A 302 -10.73 26.54 13.52
C ALA A 302 -11.74 25.63 14.26
N LEU A 303 -12.62 24.95 13.54
CA LEU A 303 -13.60 24.01 14.08
C LEU A 303 -12.96 22.65 14.42
N LEU A 304 -12.01 22.16 13.61
CA LEU A 304 -11.12 21.05 13.98
C LEU A 304 -10.35 21.38 15.27
N ALA A 305 -9.69 22.53 15.33
CA ALA A 305 -8.86 22.95 16.48
C ALA A 305 -9.66 23.20 17.78
N ASN A 306 -10.94 23.58 17.70
CA ASN A 306 -11.83 23.75 18.86
C ASN A 306 -12.67 22.51 19.18
N SER A 307 -12.74 21.53 18.27
CA SER A 307 -13.31 20.24 18.60
C SER A 307 -12.32 19.46 19.47
N ASN A 308 -12.81 18.71 20.46
CA ASN A 308 -11.99 17.78 21.26
C ASN A 308 -11.53 16.56 20.42
N LEU A 309 -10.84 16.80 19.31
CA LEU A 309 -9.86 15.88 18.74
C LEU A 309 -8.61 15.96 19.63
N PRO A 310 -7.84 14.87 19.81
CA PRO A 310 -6.57 14.97 20.50
C PRO A 310 -5.62 15.92 19.78
N ASP A 311 -4.89 16.72 20.53
CA ASP A 311 -3.74 17.47 20.02
C ASP A 311 -2.79 16.48 19.33
N PHE A 312 -2.58 16.67 18.02
CA PHE A 312 -1.63 15.87 17.22
C PHE A 312 -0.16 16.15 17.59
N GLY A 313 0.08 16.99 18.60
CA GLY A 313 1.33 17.22 19.31
C GLY A 313 2.18 15.96 19.50
N PHE A 314 3.06 15.74 18.52
CA PHE A 314 3.95 14.58 18.43
C PHE A 314 5.04 14.61 19.51
N THR A 315 4.66 14.36 20.76
CA THR A 315 5.54 14.30 21.93
C THR A 315 6.78 13.45 21.67
N LYS A 316 7.88 13.75 22.37
CA LYS A 316 9.23 13.22 22.09
C LYS A 316 9.42 11.77 22.57
N GLY A 317 8.56 10.85 22.12
CA GLY A 317 8.83 9.42 22.17
C GLY A 317 9.96 9.04 21.20
N THR A 318 10.95 8.30 21.69
CA THR A 318 12.20 7.95 20.99
C THR A 318 12.09 6.70 20.11
N ASP A 319 10.89 6.38 19.60
CA ASP A 319 10.63 5.18 18.79
C ASP A 319 10.90 5.43 17.30
N HIS A 320 11.77 4.62 16.69
CA HIS A 320 12.22 4.72 15.30
C HIS A 320 11.19 4.27 14.22
N HIS A 321 9.88 4.36 14.48
CA HIS A 321 8.83 4.08 13.50
C HIS A 321 7.75 5.19 13.48
N PRO A 322 7.78 6.13 12.51
CA PRO A 322 6.78 7.22 12.46
C PRO A 322 5.34 6.70 12.27
N LYS A 323 5.18 5.59 11.53
CA LYS A 323 3.86 5.01 11.20
C LYS A 323 3.05 4.50 12.40
N SER A 324 3.66 4.16 13.54
CA SER A 324 2.90 3.75 14.74
C SER A 324 2.20 4.92 15.41
N ASN A 325 2.87 6.07 15.47
CA ASN A 325 2.41 7.23 16.22
C ASN A 325 1.43 8.07 15.39
N LEU A 326 1.62 8.09 14.07
CA LEU A 326 0.63 8.57 13.10
C LEU A 326 -0.75 7.94 13.32
N LEU A 327 -0.79 6.61 13.47
CA LEU A 327 -2.05 5.90 13.66
C LEU A 327 -2.73 6.20 15.00
N GLN A 328 -1.98 6.74 15.96
CA GLN A 328 -2.41 7.05 17.32
C GLN A 328 -3.31 8.29 17.38
N GLY A 329 -2.99 9.33 16.59
CA GLY A 329 -3.91 10.43 16.32
C GLY A 329 -5.05 10.03 15.35
N PHE A 330 -4.78 9.09 14.44
CA PHE A 330 -5.76 8.62 13.44
C PHE A 330 -7.04 8.03 14.07
N LEU A 331 -6.95 6.95 14.86
CA LEU A 331 -8.17 6.29 15.39
C LEU A 331 -8.85 7.05 16.53
N SER A 332 -8.16 7.99 17.16
CA SER A 332 -8.72 8.83 18.23
C SER A 332 -9.50 10.05 17.70
N SER A 333 -9.38 10.34 16.40
CA SER A 333 -10.16 11.37 15.69
C SER A 333 -11.60 10.93 15.35
N VAL A 334 -11.79 9.64 15.03
CA VAL A 334 -13.03 9.07 14.42
C VAL A 334 -14.23 8.97 15.40
N ASP A 335 -14.05 9.31 16.68
CA ASP A 335 -14.79 8.65 17.76
C ASP A 335 -16.23 9.12 18.04
N LYS A 336 -16.67 10.27 17.52
CA LYS A 336 -17.90 10.95 18.02
C LYS A 336 -19.25 10.41 17.51
N ARG A 337 -19.29 9.42 16.61
CA ARG A 337 -20.55 8.75 16.18
C ARG A 337 -20.56 7.23 16.12
N GLN A 338 -19.41 6.56 15.93
CA GLN A 338 -19.35 5.08 15.93
C GLN A 338 -19.80 4.48 17.30
N LEU A 339 -19.71 5.27 18.38
CA LEU A 339 -20.27 4.99 19.70
C LEU A 339 -21.82 4.92 19.78
N SER A 340 -22.57 5.26 18.72
CA SER A 340 -24.02 4.98 18.62
C SER A 340 -24.26 3.62 17.97
N ILE A 341 -23.64 3.39 16.81
CA ILE A 341 -23.82 2.17 16.00
C ILE A 341 -23.45 0.92 16.81
N MET A 342 -22.30 0.94 17.50
CA MET A 342 -21.88 -0.18 18.36
C MET A 342 -22.80 -0.42 19.59
N LYS A 343 -23.61 0.57 20.00
CA LYS A 343 -24.59 0.41 21.09
C LYS A 343 -25.90 -0.17 20.60
N GLU A 344 -26.33 0.19 19.40
CA GLU A 344 -27.55 -0.35 18.79
C GLU A 344 -27.41 -1.88 18.62
N ASP A 345 -26.29 -2.36 18.05
CA ASP A 345 -25.99 -3.79 17.92
C ASP A 345 -25.90 -4.57 19.26
N THR A 346 -25.58 -3.91 20.39
CA THR A 346 -25.52 -4.58 21.70
C THR A 346 -26.86 -4.65 22.44
N THR A 347 -27.94 -4.03 21.92
CA THR A 347 -29.26 -4.03 22.60
C THR A 347 -30.17 -5.21 22.24
N LEU A 348 -29.79 -6.06 21.29
CA LEU A 348 -30.62 -7.18 20.77
C LEU A 348 -30.21 -8.57 21.28
N SER A 349 -29.91 -8.73 22.58
CA SER A 349 -29.64 -10.07 23.16
C SER A 349 -29.94 -10.26 24.66
N VAL A 350 -30.74 -9.39 25.29
CA VAL A 350 -31.21 -9.59 26.68
C VAL A 350 -32.74 -9.60 26.72
N THR A 351 -33.32 -10.76 26.46
CA THR A 351 -34.71 -11.08 26.85
C THR A 351 -34.71 -11.60 28.29
N ASP A 352 -35.44 -10.93 29.19
CA ASP A 352 -35.65 -11.43 30.54
C ASP A 352 -36.41 -12.76 30.54
N GLU A 353 -35.84 -13.79 31.17
CA GLU A 353 -36.58 -14.92 31.74
C GLU A 353 -36.31 -14.98 33.25
N ARG A 354 -37.38 -14.81 34.05
CA ARG A 354 -37.44 -14.98 35.51
C ARG A 354 -38.85 -15.37 35.92
#